data_AF-A0A0F7KZ40-F1
#
_entry.id   AF-A0A0F7KZ40-F1
#
_cell.length_a   1.000
_cell.length_b   1.000
_cell.length_c   1.000
_cell.angle_alpha   90.00
_cell.angle_beta   90.00
_cell.angle_gamma   90.00
#
_symmetry.space_group_name_H-M   'P 1'
#
loop_
_entity.id
_entity.type
_entity.pdbx_description
1 polymer ?
#
loop_
_entity_poly.entity_id
_entity_poly.type
_entity_poly.pdbx_seq_one_letter_code
_entity_poly.pdbx_strand_id
1 'polypeptide(L)'
;MKHTSLLSAMMLAALSLTSTAAQAQEDQAPKNTEKPTPESVVAAAADSEWLAIDPADLLVMQLAPDMAGQDRTVVIQLMPAPFSQPWTENIRKLAAAHWWDGTSIYRVVDNWVAQWGGGDPELDMDPGPMPDGVASPTSDYTLTEADDGFTDLARGFLETARERARASAINHRADERDREKAEAGEKKPLLTVRANVPPMVLLQDDPYAEGASFHQGWPIGLGKGAMWPVHCYASVGVARDLVPDTGTGSELYAVIGHAPRQLDRNIAVVGRVIDGIEHLSTLKRGTGAAGVYETREEDTPITSARMGDSLPEGRRPHFEYLDTSSKSFAQYAHIRANLEDSFYQIPAGGVDICNLPVPIREAGAE
;
A
#
# COMPACT_ATOMS: atom_id res chain seq x y z
N MET A 1 8.22 75.70 -61.67
CA MET A 1 9.56 75.19 -61.30
C MET A 1 9.75 73.83 -61.97
N LYS A 2 10.63 73.79 -63.00
CA LYS A 2 11.38 72.69 -63.66
C LYS A 2 10.73 71.28 -63.66
N HIS A 3 10.20 70.67 -64.74
CA HIS A 3 10.63 70.36 -66.13
C HIS A 3 10.82 68.82 -66.31
N THR A 4 10.10 68.22 -67.29
CA THR A 4 10.47 67.05 -68.17
C THR A 4 10.80 65.69 -67.52
N SER A 5 10.68 64.47 -68.10
CA SER A 5 10.41 63.87 -69.43
C SER A 5 10.16 62.36 -69.17
N LEU A 6 9.20 61.68 -69.81
CA LEU A 6 9.32 60.81 -71.01
C LEU A 6 10.23 59.55 -70.93
N LEU A 7 9.63 58.43 -71.38
CA LEU A 7 10.18 57.27 -72.14
C LEU A 7 10.31 55.88 -71.48
N SER A 8 9.70 54.91 -72.16
CA SER A 8 9.77 53.45 -72.05
C SER A 8 11.15 52.86 -72.36
N ALA A 9 11.49 51.73 -71.71
CA ALA A 9 12.24 50.56 -72.22
C ALA A 9 12.22 49.49 -71.11
N MET A 10 11.65 48.28 -71.26
CA MET A 10 12.04 47.11 -72.04
C MET A 10 13.34 46.42 -71.57
N MET A 11 13.17 45.19 -71.02
CA MET A 11 14.07 44.02 -71.04
C MET A 11 15.41 44.06 -70.27
N LEU A 12 15.58 43.16 -69.29
CA LEU A 12 16.47 41.98 -69.39
C LEU A 12 16.39 41.13 -68.10
N ALA A 13 16.24 39.83 -68.27
CA ALA A 13 16.38 38.83 -67.24
C ALA A 13 17.86 38.62 -66.87
N ALA A 14 18.16 38.53 -65.57
CA ALA A 14 19.39 37.97 -65.06
C ALA A 14 19.07 37.08 -63.86
N LEU A 15 19.21 35.77 -64.04
CA LEU A 15 19.22 34.76 -62.99
C LEU A 15 20.46 34.98 -62.12
N SER A 16 20.27 35.29 -60.84
CA SER A 16 21.27 35.13 -59.79
C SER A 16 20.80 34.04 -58.83
N LEU A 17 21.51 32.91 -58.83
CA LEU A 17 21.39 31.89 -57.79
C LEU A 17 21.93 32.45 -56.47
N THR A 18 21.05 32.66 -55.50
CA THR A 18 21.44 32.81 -54.09
C THR A 18 20.84 31.66 -53.29
N SER A 19 21.74 30.80 -52.82
CA SER A 19 21.51 29.70 -51.90
C SER A 19 20.98 30.22 -50.55
N THR A 20 19.67 30.10 -50.32
CA THR A 20 19.10 30.22 -48.98
C THR A 20 19.36 28.93 -48.21
N ALA A 21 20.29 29.01 -47.26
CA ALA A 21 20.48 28.00 -46.23
C ALA A 21 19.18 27.86 -45.42
N ALA A 22 18.62 26.66 -45.43
CA ALA A 22 17.53 26.27 -44.54
C ALA A 22 18.08 26.26 -43.10
N GLN A 23 17.62 27.18 -42.26
CA GLN A 23 17.74 27.01 -40.82
C GLN A 23 16.79 25.87 -40.43
N ALA A 24 17.37 24.71 -40.13
CA ALA A 24 16.70 23.67 -39.37
C ALA A 24 16.39 24.26 -37.98
N GLN A 25 15.11 24.50 -37.73
CA GLN A 25 14.61 24.72 -36.39
C GLN A 25 14.59 23.34 -35.73
N GLU A 26 15.64 23.03 -34.99
CA GLU A 26 15.64 21.94 -34.01
C GLU A 26 14.52 22.25 -33.01
N ASP A 27 13.41 21.52 -33.11
CA ASP A 27 12.49 21.30 -32.01
C ASP A 27 13.31 20.72 -30.85
N GLN A 28 13.79 21.60 -29.97
CA GLN A 28 14.26 21.20 -28.66
C GLN A 28 13.05 20.74 -27.86
N ALA A 29 12.68 19.47 -28.03
CA ALA A 29 11.93 18.76 -27.01
C ALA A 29 12.66 18.97 -25.66
N PRO A 30 11.95 19.35 -24.59
CA PRO A 30 12.59 19.62 -23.32
C PRO A 30 13.33 18.36 -22.84
N LYS A 31 14.67 18.45 -22.79
CA LYS A 31 15.56 17.45 -22.19
C LYS A 31 15.50 17.52 -20.66
N ASN A 32 14.32 17.34 -20.09
CA ASN A 32 14.23 17.00 -18.67
C ASN A 32 13.75 15.54 -18.57
N THR A 33 14.67 14.62 -18.85
CA THR A 33 14.52 13.21 -18.51
C THR A 33 14.87 13.04 -17.03
N GLU A 34 14.08 13.64 -16.16
CA GLU A 34 14.20 13.42 -14.72
C GLU A 34 13.88 11.94 -14.45
N LYS A 35 14.69 11.28 -13.60
CA LYS A 35 14.49 9.86 -13.28
C LYS A 35 13.10 9.69 -12.64
N PRO A 36 12.36 8.59 -12.92
CA PRO A 36 11.06 8.38 -12.31
C PRO A 36 11.16 8.34 -10.77
N THR A 37 10.26 9.06 -10.10
CA THR A 37 10.06 8.96 -8.64
C THR A 37 9.01 7.87 -8.32
N PRO A 38 8.95 7.36 -7.08
CA PRO A 38 7.89 6.43 -6.67
C PRO A 38 6.49 6.96 -6.98
N GLU A 39 6.23 8.23 -6.67
CA GLU A 39 4.93 8.88 -6.87
C GLU A 39 4.61 8.99 -8.37
N SER A 40 5.59 9.31 -9.20
CA SER A 40 5.39 9.38 -10.66
C SER A 40 5.03 8.02 -11.27
N VAL A 41 5.55 6.92 -10.72
CA VAL A 41 5.21 5.56 -11.16
C VAL A 41 3.80 5.18 -10.73
N VAL A 42 3.42 5.49 -9.50
CA VAL A 42 2.04 5.27 -9.03
C VAL A 42 1.04 6.08 -9.85
N ALA A 43 1.34 7.36 -10.12
CA ALA A 43 0.49 8.23 -10.92
C ALA A 43 0.36 7.78 -12.39
N ALA A 44 1.38 7.08 -12.92
CA ALA A 44 1.39 6.56 -14.29
C ALA A 44 0.87 5.11 -14.40
N ALA A 45 0.52 4.46 -13.28
CA ALA A 45 -0.01 3.11 -13.27
C ALA A 45 -1.33 3.03 -14.06
N ALA A 46 -1.50 1.97 -14.84
CA ALA A 46 -2.72 1.81 -15.64
C ALA A 46 -3.93 1.56 -14.73
N ASP A 47 -5.12 2.03 -15.11
CA ASP A 47 -6.35 1.80 -14.33
C ASP A 47 -6.63 0.30 -14.09
N SER A 48 -6.25 -0.58 -15.03
CA SER A 48 -6.37 -2.04 -14.85
C SER A 48 -5.43 -2.63 -13.80
N GLU A 49 -4.42 -1.87 -13.34
CA GLU A 49 -3.53 -2.26 -12.23
C GLU A 49 -4.09 -1.80 -10.87
N TRP A 50 -5.19 -1.05 -10.84
CA TRP A 50 -5.89 -0.68 -9.61
C TRP A 50 -7.04 -1.66 -9.36
N LEU A 51 -7.05 -2.26 -8.18
CA LEU A 51 -8.05 -3.25 -7.79
C LEU A 51 -8.97 -2.66 -6.73
N ALA A 52 -10.27 -2.71 -6.99
CA ALA A 52 -11.30 -2.26 -6.06
C ALA A 52 -11.24 -3.04 -4.74
N ILE A 53 -11.46 -2.33 -3.65
CA ILE A 53 -11.71 -2.89 -2.33
C ILE A 53 -13.21 -2.99 -2.15
N ASP A 54 -13.72 -4.18 -1.84
CA ASP A 54 -15.14 -4.39 -1.58
C ASP A 54 -15.58 -3.51 -0.39
N PRO A 55 -16.63 -2.68 -0.50
CA PRO A 55 -17.16 -1.94 0.63
C PRO A 55 -17.55 -2.83 1.83
N ALA A 56 -17.87 -4.11 1.59
CA ALA A 56 -18.08 -5.07 2.65
C ALA A 56 -16.79 -5.35 3.45
N ASP A 57 -15.60 -5.10 2.89
CA ASP A 57 -14.33 -5.24 3.59
C ASP A 57 -13.85 -3.93 4.23
N LEU A 58 -14.67 -2.88 4.22
CA LEU A 58 -14.34 -1.59 4.84
C LEU A 58 -15.12 -1.41 6.13
N LEU A 59 -14.43 -1.12 7.23
CA LEU A 59 -15.02 -0.63 8.47
C LEU A 59 -14.79 0.88 8.54
N VAL A 60 -15.86 1.66 8.57
CA VAL A 60 -15.86 3.12 8.66
C VAL A 60 -16.14 3.52 10.10
N MET A 61 -15.14 4.11 10.75
CA MET A 61 -15.20 4.56 12.14
C MET A 61 -15.20 6.08 12.21
N GLN A 62 -16.32 6.65 12.68
CA GLN A 62 -16.46 8.08 12.95
C GLN A 62 -16.04 8.39 14.38
N LEU A 63 -15.03 9.23 14.54
CA LEU A 63 -14.66 9.78 15.83
C LEU A 63 -15.46 11.07 16.09
N ALA A 64 -15.54 11.50 17.35
CA ALA A 64 -16.07 12.82 17.68
C ALA A 64 -15.34 13.91 16.85
N PRO A 65 -15.93 15.07 16.55
CA PRO A 65 -15.22 16.11 15.81
C PRO A 65 -13.95 16.57 16.52
N ASP A 66 -13.02 17.14 15.76
CA ASP A 66 -11.83 17.78 16.35
C ASP A 66 -12.20 19.10 17.08
N MET A 67 -11.20 19.78 17.65
CA MET A 67 -11.41 21.05 18.35
C MET A 67 -11.92 22.18 17.44
N ALA A 68 -11.75 22.06 16.11
CA ALA A 68 -12.26 22.99 15.11
C ALA A 68 -13.65 22.56 14.57
N GLY A 69 -14.22 21.47 15.10
CA GLY A 69 -15.50 20.92 14.67
C GLY A 69 -15.44 20.18 13.33
N GLN A 70 -14.25 19.79 12.86
CA GLN A 70 -14.10 18.98 11.65
C GLN A 70 -14.41 17.52 11.95
N ASP A 71 -15.11 16.87 11.02
CA ASP A 71 -15.38 15.44 11.09
C ASP A 71 -14.07 14.65 11.03
N ARG A 72 -14.02 13.55 11.77
CA ARG A 72 -12.86 12.65 11.82
C ARG A 72 -13.33 11.24 11.43
N THR A 73 -12.96 10.83 10.23
CA THR A 73 -13.34 9.53 9.66
C THR A 73 -12.09 8.67 9.55
N VAL A 74 -12.14 7.45 10.07
CA VAL A 74 -11.09 6.45 9.91
C VAL A 74 -11.66 5.30 9.09
N VAL A 75 -11.05 4.99 7.94
CA VAL A 75 -11.45 3.86 7.11
C VAL A 75 -10.45 2.73 7.29
N ILE A 76 -10.95 1.58 7.74
CA ILE A 76 -10.15 0.39 8.00
C ILE A 76 -10.53 -0.67 6.98
N GLN A 77 -9.58 -1.13 6.17
CA GLN A 77 -9.76 -2.33 5.36
C GLN A 77 -9.53 -3.56 6.23
N LEU A 78 -10.47 -4.51 6.23
CA LEU A 78 -10.35 -5.79 6.92
C LEU A 78 -9.46 -6.76 6.12
N MET A 79 -8.76 -7.62 6.86
CA MET A 79 -7.87 -8.64 6.30
C MET A 79 -8.68 -9.67 5.50
N PRO A 80 -8.30 -9.94 4.23
CA PRO A 80 -8.96 -10.96 3.42
C PRO A 80 -8.55 -12.37 3.85
N ALA A 81 -9.33 -13.35 3.40
CA ALA A 81 -8.99 -14.76 3.56
C ALA A 81 -7.63 -15.07 2.90
N PRO A 82 -6.87 -16.05 3.41
CA PRO A 82 -7.22 -16.95 4.52
C PRO A 82 -6.84 -16.41 5.91
N PHE A 83 -6.31 -15.19 6.01
CA PHE A 83 -5.76 -14.69 7.26
C PHE A 83 -6.83 -14.12 8.18
N SER A 84 -6.72 -14.40 9.49
CA SER A 84 -7.47 -13.73 10.55
C SER A 84 -9.02 -13.79 10.46
N GLN A 85 -9.56 -14.75 9.70
CA GLN A 85 -11.00 -14.81 9.40
C GLN A 85 -11.91 -14.90 10.63
N PRO A 86 -11.61 -15.69 11.67
CA PRO A 86 -12.46 -15.72 12.86
C PRO A 86 -12.62 -14.34 13.54
N TRP A 87 -11.57 -13.52 13.53
CA TRP A 87 -11.63 -12.17 14.10
C TRP A 87 -12.34 -11.18 13.16
N THR A 88 -12.12 -11.24 11.84
CA THR A 88 -12.82 -10.35 10.91
C THR A 88 -14.33 -10.66 10.87
N GLU A 89 -14.73 -11.92 11.05
CA GLU A 89 -16.13 -12.31 11.26
C GLU A 89 -16.72 -11.72 12.55
N ASN A 90 -15.97 -11.73 13.66
CA ASN A 90 -16.40 -11.08 14.89
C ASN A 90 -16.54 -9.57 14.71
N ILE A 91 -15.60 -8.91 14.03
CA ILE A 91 -15.65 -7.48 13.74
C ILE A 91 -16.92 -7.12 12.96
N ARG A 92 -17.30 -7.93 11.96
CA ARG A 92 -18.56 -7.73 11.22
C ARG A 92 -19.78 -7.84 12.12
N LYS A 93 -19.82 -8.80 13.04
CA LYS A 93 -20.92 -8.95 14.02
C LYS A 93 -20.98 -7.75 14.99
N LEU A 94 -19.83 -7.30 15.48
CA LEU A 94 -19.70 -6.14 16.36
C LEU A 94 -20.18 -4.85 15.67
N ALA A 95 -19.78 -4.65 14.41
CA ALA A 95 -20.22 -3.51 13.60
C ALA A 95 -21.73 -3.58 13.33
N ALA A 96 -22.28 -4.76 13.01
CA ALA A 96 -23.72 -4.94 12.81
C ALA A 96 -24.55 -4.71 14.09
N ALA A 97 -23.97 -5.00 15.25
CA ALA A 97 -24.57 -4.75 16.56
C ALA A 97 -24.34 -3.32 17.08
N HIS A 98 -23.62 -2.48 16.32
CA HIS A 98 -23.23 -1.12 16.72
C HIS A 98 -22.46 -1.07 18.05
N TRP A 99 -21.68 -2.11 18.36
CA TRP A 99 -21.08 -2.29 19.70
C TRP A 99 -20.06 -1.21 20.06
N TRP A 100 -19.37 -0.63 19.08
CA TRP A 100 -18.41 0.47 19.29
C TRP A 100 -19.06 1.87 19.41
N ASP A 101 -20.38 1.99 19.26
CA ASP A 101 -21.04 3.29 19.38
C ASP A 101 -20.99 3.78 20.82
N GLY A 102 -20.37 4.95 21.05
CA GLY A 102 -20.19 5.52 22.38
C GLY A 102 -18.98 4.95 23.13
N THR A 103 -18.22 4.03 22.55
CA THR A 103 -16.92 3.61 23.08
C THR A 103 -15.84 4.65 22.71
N SER A 104 -14.57 4.39 22.99
CA SER A 104 -13.53 5.39 22.76
C SER A 104 -12.17 4.81 22.40
N ILE A 105 -11.31 5.69 21.88
CA ILE A 105 -9.86 5.51 21.91
C ILE A 105 -9.41 5.98 23.29
N TYR A 106 -9.05 5.03 24.15
CA TYR A 106 -8.76 5.27 25.57
C TYR A 106 -7.28 5.08 25.93
N ARG A 107 -6.48 4.55 25.00
CA ARG A 107 -5.08 4.19 25.23
C ARG A 107 -4.22 4.53 24.02
N VAL A 108 -3.19 5.34 24.23
CA VAL A 108 -2.26 5.77 23.18
C VAL A 108 -0.84 5.75 23.71
N VAL A 109 -0.01 4.90 23.11
CA VAL A 109 1.42 4.82 23.42
C VAL A 109 2.24 5.40 22.28
N ASP A 110 3.17 6.28 22.64
CA ASP A 110 4.03 6.92 21.66
C ASP A 110 4.79 5.91 20.81
N ASN A 111 4.86 6.18 19.51
CA ASN A 111 5.59 5.38 18.54
C ASN A 111 5.22 3.87 18.57
N TRP A 112 4.01 3.53 19.02
CA TRP A 112 3.54 2.16 19.13
C TRP A 112 2.10 2.04 18.61
N VAL A 113 1.09 2.20 19.48
CA VAL A 113 -0.31 1.94 19.11
C VAL A 113 -1.29 2.95 19.71
N ALA A 114 -2.37 3.21 18.97
CA ALA A 114 -3.61 3.79 19.49
C ALA A 114 -4.66 2.68 19.57
N GLN A 115 -5.20 2.45 20.76
CA GLN A 115 -6.12 1.35 21.07
C GLN A 115 -7.49 1.88 21.46
N TRP A 116 -8.52 1.18 20.98
CA TRP A 116 -9.92 1.50 21.20
C TRP A 116 -10.76 0.27 21.46
N GLY A 117 -11.94 0.53 22.00
CA GLY A 117 -12.91 -0.45 22.46
C GLY A 117 -13.58 0.07 23.71
N GLY A 118 -14.06 -0.84 24.55
CA GLY A 118 -14.76 -0.45 25.78
C GLY A 118 -15.03 -1.59 26.74
N GLY A 119 -14.60 -2.80 26.46
CA GLY A 119 -14.82 -3.97 27.29
C GLY A 119 -13.82 -4.14 28.43
N ASP A 120 -12.90 -3.19 28.64
CA ASP A 120 -11.93 -3.25 29.74
C ASP A 120 -12.62 -2.91 31.08
N PRO A 121 -12.86 -3.91 31.96
CA PRO A 121 -13.58 -3.69 33.21
C PRO A 121 -12.77 -2.85 34.21
N GLU A 122 -11.46 -2.68 34.00
CA GLU A 122 -10.61 -1.84 34.84
C GLU A 122 -10.77 -0.34 34.53
N LEU A 123 -11.40 0.00 33.40
CA LEU A 123 -11.56 1.37 32.92
C LEU A 123 -12.93 1.99 33.17
N ASP A 124 -13.82 1.26 33.86
CA ASP A 124 -15.21 1.65 34.16
C ASP A 124 -16.00 2.00 32.88
N MET A 125 -15.71 1.28 31.80
CA MET A 125 -16.39 1.38 30.52
C MET A 125 -17.47 0.29 30.45
N ASP A 126 -18.71 0.66 30.10
CA ASP A 126 -19.83 -0.28 29.92
C ASP A 126 -20.42 -0.13 28.50
N PRO A 127 -19.87 -0.85 27.51
CA PRO A 127 -20.35 -0.83 26.12
C PRO A 127 -21.59 -1.71 25.96
N GLY A 128 -22.10 -2.30 27.04
CA GLY A 128 -23.17 -3.28 27.02
C GLY A 128 -22.67 -4.70 26.70
N PRO A 129 -23.61 -5.67 26.62
CA PRO A 129 -23.28 -7.07 26.46
C PRO A 129 -22.62 -7.35 25.11
N MET A 130 -21.72 -8.34 25.11
CA MET A 130 -21.11 -8.81 23.87
C MET A 130 -22.17 -9.46 22.97
N PRO A 131 -22.19 -9.17 21.65
CA PRO A 131 -23.20 -9.73 20.75
C PRO A 131 -23.16 -11.25 20.66
N ASP A 132 -24.32 -11.86 20.39
CA ASP A 132 -24.43 -13.31 20.22
C ASP A 132 -23.47 -13.84 19.14
N GLY A 133 -22.73 -14.90 19.48
CA GLY A 133 -21.79 -15.55 18.57
C GLY A 133 -20.46 -14.82 18.36
N VAL A 134 -20.18 -13.77 19.14
CA VAL A 134 -18.83 -13.20 19.29
C VAL A 134 -18.11 -13.90 20.45
N ALA A 135 -16.98 -14.52 20.15
CA ALA A 135 -16.15 -15.20 21.13
C ALA A 135 -14.67 -15.17 20.72
N SER A 136 -13.78 -15.29 21.69
CA SER A 136 -12.32 -15.34 21.46
C SER A 136 -11.98 -16.59 20.63
N PRO A 137 -11.37 -16.44 19.44
CA PRO A 137 -11.03 -17.59 18.60
C PRO A 137 -9.95 -18.50 19.22
N THR A 138 -9.91 -19.75 18.78
CA THR A 138 -8.82 -20.70 19.09
C THR A 138 -7.94 -20.92 17.86
N SER A 139 -7.60 -19.84 17.15
CA SER A 139 -6.83 -19.88 15.89
C SER A 139 -5.42 -19.36 16.12
N ASP A 140 -4.45 -19.96 15.42
CA ASP A 140 -3.09 -19.43 15.37
C ASP A 140 -3.03 -18.18 14.49
N TYR A 141 -2.13 -17.26 14.83
CA TYR A 141 -1.91 -16.00 14.12
C TYR A 141 -1.17 -16.18 12.76
N THR A 142 -1.09 -17.42 12.28
CA THR A 142 -0.28 -17.82 11.12
C THR A 142 -1.04 -18.82 10.27
N LEU A 143 -0.79 -18.79 8.97
CA LEU A 143 -1.19 -19.83 8.03
C LEU A 143 -0.04 -20.83 7.88
N THR A 144 -0.32 -22.11 8.07
CA THR A 144 0.65 -23.21 8.05
C THR A 144 0.26 -24.29 7.04
N GLU A 145 1.15 -25.26 6.78
CA GLU A 145 0.88 -26.39 5.88
C GLU A 145 -0.38 -27.21 6.24
N ALA A 146 -0.83 -27.13 7.50
CA ALA A 146 -2.04 -27.82 7.96
C ALA A 146 -3.33 -27.07 7.59
N ASP A 147 -3.23 -25.78 7.24
CA ASP A 147 -4.38 -24.91 7.03
C ASP A 147 -4.85 -24.90 5.57
N ASP A 148 -6.17 -24.82 5.42
CA ASP A 148 -6.80 -24.64 4.11
C ASP A 148 -6.32 -23.31 3.48
N GLY A 149 -6.02 -23.35 2.18
CA GLY A 149 -5.50 -22.19 1.45
C GLY A 149 -3.98 -22.00 1.53
N PHE A 150 -3.26 -22.63 2.48
CA PHE A 150 -1.79 -22.56 2.51
C PHE A 150 -1.17 -23.09 1.22
N THR A 151 -1.61 -24.27 0.79
CA THR A 151 -1.04 -24.92 -0.40
C THR A 151 -1.24 -24.07 -1.65
N ASP A 152 -2.39 -23.43 -1.80
CA ASP A 152 -2.69 -22.60 -2.97
C ASP A 152 -1.91 -21.28 -2.92
N LEU A 153 -1.81 -20.64 -1.75
CA LEU A 153 -0.99 -19.45 -1.57
C LEU A 153 0.49 -19.72 -1.81
N ALA A 154 1.02 -20.80 -1.21
CA ALA A 154 2.40 -21.24 -1.38
C ALA A 154 2.69 -21.60 -2.84
N ARG A 155 1.75 -22.28 -3.52
CA ARG A 155 1.85 -22.59 -4.95
C ARG A 155 1.92 -21.31 -5.77
N GLY A 156 1.09 -20.32 -5.49
CA GLY A 156 1.13 -19.02 -6.17
C GLY A 156 2.51 -18.36 -6.11
N PHE A 157 3.07 -18.21 -4.89
CA PHE A 157 4.42 -17.66 -4.72
C PHE A 157 5.50 -18.49 -5.45
N LEU A 158 5.43 -19.82 -5.34
CA LEU A 158 6.38 -20.73 -5.98
C LEU A 158 6.29 -20.73 -7.51
N GLU A 159 5.09 -20.64 -8.07
CA GLU A 159 4.87 -20.60 -9.52
C GLU A 159 5.42 -19.30 -10.09
N THR A 160 5.09 -18.14 -9.52
CA THR A 160 5.67 -16.87 -9.95
C THR A 160 7.21 -16.88 -9.85
N ALA A 161 7.78 -17.42 -8.76
CA ALA A 161 9.22 -17.55 -8.62
C ALA A 161 9.84 -18.47 -9.69
N ARG A 162 9.20 -19.60 -10.01
CA ARG A 162 9.65 -20.53 -11.07
C ARG A 162 9.56 -19.92 -12.45
N GLU A 163 8.48 -19.21 -12.77
CA GLU A 163 8.33 -18.52 -14.05
C GLU A 163 9.37 -17.43 -14.24
N ARG A 164 9.63 -16.65 -13.18
CA ARG A 164 10.73 -15.69 -13.16
C ARG A 164 12.08 -16.35 -13.41
N ALA A 165 12.40 -17.42 -12.70
CA ALA A 165 13.66 -18.15 -12.90
C ALA A 165 13.79 -18.68 -14.34
N ARG A 166 12.71 -19.20 -14.93
CA ARG A 166 12.68 -19.65 -16.33
C ARG A 166 12.91 -18.49 -17.30
N ALA A 167 12.19 -17.38 -17.15
CA ALA A 167 12.33 -16.21 -18.01
C ALA A 167 13.74 -15.61 -17.93
N SER A 168 14.29 -15.47 -16.71
CA SER A 168 15.67 -15.01 -16.49
C SER A 168 16.70 -15.93 -17.14
N ALA A 169 16.54 -17.26 -17.01
CA ALA A 169 17.44 -18.21 -17.65
C ALA A 169 17.37 -18.17 -19.19
N ILE A 170 16.18 -17.98 -19.77
CA ILE A 170 16.01 -17.80 -21.23
C ILE A 170 16.75 -16.56 -21.70
N ASN A 171 16.56 -15.42 -21.00
CA ASN A 171 17.22 -14.16 -21.33
C ASN A 171 18.74 -14.29 -21.19
N HIS A 172 19.22 -14.85 -20.07
CA HIS A 172 20.66 -15.03 -19.82
C HIS A 172 21.36 -15.87 -20.90
N ARG A 173 20.83 -17.06 -21.22
CA ARG A 173 21.39 -17.92 -22.28
C ARG A 173 21.44 -17.24 -23.64
N ALA A 174 20.52 -16.31 -23.85
CA ALA A 174 20.40 -15.64 -25.12
C ALA A 174 21.28 -14.40 -25.21
N ASP A 175 21.53 -13.73 -24.10
CA ASP A 175 22.60 -12.75 -23.95
C ASP A 175 23.97 -13.40 -24.18
N GLU A 176 24.20 -14.61 -23.65
CA GLU A 176 25.42 -15.39 -23.92
C GLU A 176 25.59 -15.66 -25.43
N ARG A 177 24.56 -16.17 -26.11
CA ARG A 177 24.60 -16.36 -27.57
C ARG A 177 24.84 -15.06 -28.35
N ASP A 178 24.26 -13.96 -27.90
CA ASP A 178 24.47 -12.65 -28.55
C ASP A 178 25.89 -12.11 -28.29
N ARG A 179 26.50 -12.45 -27.16
CA ARG A 179 27.93 -12.18 -26.90
C ARG A 179 28.82 -12.99 -27.84
N GLU A 180 28.59 -14.29 -27.97
CA GLU A 180 29.35 -15.17 -28.90
C GLU A 180 29.27 -14.68 -30.35
N LYS A 181 28.07 -14.31 -30.83
CA LYS A 181 27.90 -13.76 -32.19
C LYS A 181 28.61 -12.42 -32.38
N ALA A 182 28.65 -11.59 -31.35
CA ALA A 182 29.38 -10.32 -31.40
C ALA A 182 30.89 -10.55 -31.51
N GLU A 183 31.41 -11.52 -30.75
CA GLU A 183 32.82 -11.94 -30.85
C GLU A 183 33.14 -12.50 -32.24
N ALA A 184 32.17 -13.12 -32.91
CA ALA A 184 32.28 -13.59 -34.30
C ALA A 184 32.09 -12.48 -35.37
N GLY A 185 31.87 -11.21 -34.97
CA GLY A 185 31.77 -10.07 -35.89
C GLY A 185 30.39 -9.85 -36.52
N GLU A 186 29.34 -10.53 -36.04
CA GLU A 186 27.97 -10.33 -36.54
C GLU A 186 27.31 -9.07 -35.94
N LYS A 187 26.45 -8.39 -36.72
CA LYS A 187 25.63 -7.27 -36.20
C LYS A 187 24.56 -7.81 -35.26
N LYS A 188 24.50 -7.27 -34.03
CA LYS A 188 23.52 -7.64 -32.99
C LYS A 188 22.61 -6.48 -32.57
N PRO A 189 21.40 -6.78 -32.06
CA PRO A 189 20.60 -5.83 -31.29
C PRO A 189 21.29 -5.46 -29.96
N LEU A 190 21.12 -4.22 -29.48
CA LEU A 190 21.78 -3.70 -28.27
C LEU A 190 21.27 -4.36 -26.97
N LEU A 191 20.01 -4.82 -26.96
CA LEU A 191 19.34 -5.55 -25.89
C LEU A 191 18.13 -6.27 -26.51
N THR A 192 17.94 -7.57 -26.23
CA THR A 192 16.74 -8.30 -26.66
C THR A 192 16.15 -9.07 -25.48
N VAL A 193 15.06 -8.55 -24.91
CA VAL A 193 14.25 -9.29 -23.94
C VAL A 193 13.49 -10.38 -24.72
N ARG A 194 13.82 -11.64 -24.47
CA ARG A 194 13.23 -12.78 -25.21
C ARG A 194 12.08 -13.43 -24.46
N ALA A 195 12.10 -13.35 -23.13
CA ALA A 195 10.99 -13.70 -22.27
C ALA A 195 10.77 -12.56 -21.25
N ASN A 196 9.52 -12.14 -21.07
CA ASN A 196 9.19 -11.19 -20.02
C ASN A 196 9.33 -11.90 -18.66
N VAL A 197 10.06 -11.28 -17.74
CA VAL A 197 10.15 -11.75 -16.35
C VAL A 197 8.91 -11.23 -15.63
N PRO A 198 8.04 -12.10 -15.09
CA PRO A 198 6.88 -11.65 -14.32
C PRO A 198 7.32 -10.75 -13.16
N PRO A 199 6.66 -9.62 -12.89
CA PRO A 199 6.95 -8.81 -11.70
C PRO A 199 6.73 -9.62 -10.42
N MET A 200 7.60 -9.43 -9.42
CA MET A 200 7.45 -10.01 -8.09
C MET A 200 8.30 -9.19 -7.11
N VAL A 201 7.68 -8.77 -6.02
CA VAL A 201 8.37 -8.16 -4.88
C VAL A 201 8.60 -9.24 -3.83
N LEU A 202 9.86 -9.63 -3.65
CA LEU A 202 10.29 -10.59 -2.64
C LEU A 202 11.49 -10.01 -1.91
N LEU A 203 11.36 -9.84 -0.59
CA LEU A 203 12.43 -9.39 0.29
C LEU A 203 13.02 -10.62 0.95
N GLN A 204 14.32 -10.87 0.75
CA GLN A 204 15.00 -12.09 1.24
C GLN A 204 15.72 -11.89 2.58
N ASP A 205 15.97 -10.65 2.99
CA ASP A 205 16.70 -10.29 4.20
C ASP A 205 15.82 -9.42 5.15
N ASP A 206 14.58 -9.86 5.41
CA ASP A 206 13.71 -9.20 6.39
C ASP A 206 14.25 -9.47 7.82
N PRO A 207 14.48 -8.45 8.67
CA PRO A 207 15.04 -8.68 10.01
C PRO A 207 14.16 -9.51 10.95
N TYR A 208 12.88 -9.71 10.61
CA TYR A 208 11.88 -10.38 11.45
C TYR A 208 11.33 -11.68 10.83
N ALA A 209 11.72 -12.02 9.60
CA ALA A 209 11.23 -13.18 8.85
C ALA A 209 12.32 -13.77 7.93
N GLU A 210 12.15 -15.01 7.45
CA GLU A 210 13.08 -15.56 6.44
C GLU A 210 12.90 -14.89 5.06
N GLY A 211 11.76 -14.23 4.87
CA GLY A 211 11.52 -13.31 3.78
C GLY A 211 10.18 -12.61 3.97
N ALA A 212 9.86 -11.68 3.08
CA ALA A 212 8.56 -11.01 3.04
C ALA A 212 8.11 -10.76 1.60
N SER A 213 6.81 -10.75 1.39
CA SER A 213 6.21 -10.43 0.09
C SER A 213 4.83 -9.80 0.29
N PHE A 214 4.07 -9.66 -0.78
CA PHE A 214 2.71 -9.16 -0.75
C PHE A 214 1.73 -10.22 -1.25
N HIS A 215 0.56 -10.29 -0.62
CA HIS A 215 -0.57 -11.06 -1.09
C HIS A 215 -1.80 -10.16 -1.14
N GLN A 216 -2.41 -9.96 -2.31
CA GLN A 216 -3.60 -9.11 -2.49
C GLN A 216 -3.45 -7.70 -1.87
N GLY A 217 -2.27 -7.07 -2.02
CA GLY A 217 -2.03 -5.77 -1.40
C GLY A 217 -1.63 -5.79 0.08
N TRP A 218 -1.50 -6.95 0.72
CA TRP A 218 -1.13 -7.09 2.13
C TRP A 218 0.31 -7.53 2.30
N PRO A 219 1.10 -6.90 3.19
CA PRO A 219 2.44 -7.36 3.50
C PRO A 219 2.39 -8.66 4.32
N ILE A 220 3.09 -9.68 3.86
CA ILE A 220 3.13 -11.03 4.42
C ILE A 220 4.56 -11.42 4.73
N GLY A 221 4.81 -11.81 5.98
CA GLY A 221 6.04 -12.46 6.43
C GLY A 221 6.04 -13.94 6.04
N LEU A 222 7.21 -14.43 5.64
CA LEU A 222 7.44 -15.79 5.17
C LEU A 222 8.46 -16.48 6.07
N GLY A 223 8.19 -17.74 6.41
CA GLY A 223 9.13 -18.61 7.11
C GLY A 223 8.92 -20.07 6.73
N LYS A 224 9.71 -20.97 7.33
CA LYS A 224 9.58 -22.43 7.11
C LYS A 224 8.19 -22.93 7.45
N GLY A 225 7.41 -23.26 6.40
CA GLY A 225 6.08 -23.85 6.51
C GLY A 225 5.02 -22.91 7.07
N ALA A 226 5.27 -21.60 7.14
CA ALA A 226 4.36 -20.64 7.72
C ALA A 226 4.38 -19.28 7.01
N MET A 227 3.21 -18.64 6.95
CA MET A 227 3.01 -17.29 6.43
C MET A 227 2.14 -16.49 7.41
N TRP A 228 2.40 -15.20 7.57
CA TRP A 228 1.64 -14.37 8.50
C TRP A 228 1.57 -12.91 8.04
N PRO A 229 0.46 -12.20 8.30
CA PRO A 229 0.43 -10.76 8.14
C PRO A 229 1.38 -10.08 9.15
N VAL A 230 1.93 -8.92 8.78
CA VAL A 230 2.93 -8.21 9.59
C VAL A 230 2.41 -6.90 10.18
N HIS A 231 2.88 -6.53 11.37
CA HIS A 231 2.47 -5.32 12.07
C HIS A 231 3.19 -4.07 11.55
N CYS A 232 2.88 -3.66 10.31
CA CYS A 232 3.37 -2.39 9.75
C CYS A 232 2.63 -1.16 10.32
N TYR A 233 3.13 0.04 10.03
CA TYR A 233 2.39 1.27 10.29
C TYR A 233 0.98 1.18 9.68
N ALA A 234 0.00 1.72 10.40
CA ALA A 234 -1.42 1.64 10.09
C ALA A 234 -2.06 0.24 10.09
N SER A 235 -1.30 -0.83 10.34
CA SER A 235 -1.92 -2.16 10.57
C SER A 235 -2.82 -2.12 11.80
N VAL A 236 -3.93 -2.86 11.75
CA VAL A 236 -4.90 -2.99 12.83
C VAL A 236 -4.81 -4.38 13.41
N GLY A 237 -4.59 -4.48 14.72
CA GLY A 237 -4.52 -5.73 15.45
C GLY A 237 -5.57 -5.85 16.55
N VAL A 238 -5.75 -7.07 17.05
CA VAL A 238 -6.68 -7.39 18.13
C VAL A 238 -5.96 -7.33 19.46
N ALA A 239 -6.41 -6.47 20.38
CA ALA A 239 -5.94 -6.51 21.74
C ALA A 239 -6.52 -7.73 22.48
N ARG A 240 -5.74 -8.24 23.42
CA ARG A 240 -6.10 -9.43 24.20
C ARG A 240 -5.45 -9.38 25.57
N ASP A 241 -5.98 -10.16 26.49
CA ASP A 241 -5.30 -10.44 27.75
C ASP A 241 -4.17 -11.46 27.53
N LEU A 242 -3.60 -11.96 28.64
CA LEU A 242 -2.60 -13.01 28.64
C LEU A 242 -3.13 -14.30 28.01
N VAL A 243 -2.19 -15.02 27.37
CA VAL A 243 -2.43 -16.36 26.81
C VAL A 243 -3.08 -17.25 27.89
N PRO A 244 -4.13 -18.02 27.55
CA PRO A 244 -4.54 -18.45 26.21
C PRO A 244 -5.59 -17.60 25.51
N ASP A 245 -5.99 -16.44 26.06
CA ASP A 245 -6.89 -15.54 25.35
C ASP A 245 -6.23 -15.06 24.03
N THR A 246 -7.02 -14.97 22.96
CA THR A 246 -6.58 -14.42 21.66
C THR A 246 -7.32 -13.15 21.28
N GLY A 247 -8.20 -12.66 22.16
CA GLY A 247 -9.06 -11.51 21.97
C GLY A 247 -10.24 -11.80 21.05
N THR A 248 -11.39 -11.22 21.38
CA THR A 248 -12.63 -11.37 20.59
C THR A 248 -12.63 -10.51 19.32
N GLY A 249 -11.76 -9.49 19.26
CA GLY A 249 -11.82 -8.43 18.25
C GLY A 249 -12.66 -7.22 18.66
N SER A 250 -13.18 -7.18 19.89
CA SER A 250 -13.88 -5.99 20.43
C SER A 250 -12.92 -4.88 20.84
N GLU A 251 -11.73 -5.25 21.34
CA GLU A 251 -10.63 -4.35 21.60
C GLU A 251 -9.64 -4.41 20.43
N LEU A 252 -9.41 -3.27 19.79
CA LEU A 252 -8.58 -3.16 18.59
C LEU A 252 -7.56 -2.05 18.76
N TYR A 253 -6.49 -2.12 17.99
CA TYR A 253 -5.49 -1.06 17.95
C TYR A 253 -4.94 -0.86 16.55
N ALA A 254 -4.51 0.37 16.26
CA ALA A 254 -3.77 0.71 15.05
C ALA A 254 -2.33 1.02 15.42
N VAL A 255 -1.37 0.52 14.64
CA VAL A 255 0.03 0.89 14.75
C VAL A 255 0.20 2.34 14.27
N ILE A 256 0.62 3.24 15.16
CA ILE A 256 0.75 4.67 14.89
C ILE A 256 2.21 5.16 14.87
N GLY A 257 3.17 4.24 14.86
CA GLY A 257 4.60 4.54 14.86
C GLY A 257 5.43 3.48 14.17
N HIS A 258 6.65 3.29 14.65
CA HIS A 258 7.52 2.25 14.12
C HIS A 258 6.88 0.87 14.25
N ALA A 259 7.01 0.07 13.19
CA ALA A 259 6.38 -1.24 13.06
C ALA A 259 6.79 -2.17 14.24
N PRO A 260 5.88 -2.54 15.15
CA PRO A 260 6.20 -3.40 16.29
C PRO A 260 6.20 -4.87 15.85
N ARG A 261 7.09 -5.22 14.91
CA ARG A 261 7.18 -6.54 14.26
C ARG A 261 7.42 -7.69 15.24
N GLN A 262 7.82 -7.42 16.49
CA GLN A 262 7.82 -8.41 17.58
C GLN A 262 6.43 -8.97 17.92
N LEU A 263 5.35 -8.29 17.52
CA LEU A 263 3.97 -8.75 17.68
C LEU A 263 3.56 -9.76 16.60
N ASP A 264 4.31 -9.84 15.50
CA ASP A 264 4.06 -10.82 14.45
C ASP A 264 3.98 -12.22 15.07
N ARG A 265 2.97 -12.99 14.64
CA ARG A 265 2.70 -14.36 15.12
C ARG A 265 2.35 -14.46 16.61
N ASN A 266 2.19 -13.35 17.32
CA ASN A 266 1.79 -13.29 18.73
C ASN A 266 0.44 -12.60 18.94
N ILE A 267 0.04 -11.75 17.99
CA ILE A 267 -1.20 -11.00 17.96
C ILE A 267 -1.78 -11.06 16.55
N ALA A 268 -3.12 -11.14 16.44
CA ALA A 268 -3.79 -11.16 15.15
C ALA A 268 -3.76 -9.77 14.51
N VAL A 269 -3.31 -9.69 13.26
CA VAL A 269 -3.53 -8.53 12.38
C VAL A 269 -4.82 -8.76 11.61
N VAL A 270 -5.81 -7.90 11.80
CA VAL A 270 -7.16 -8.06 11.27
C VAL A 270 -7.53 -7.01 10.23
N GLY A 271 -6.68 -6.03 10.01
CA GLY A 271 -6.91 -5.01 9.01
C GLY A 271 -5.77 -4.01 8.88
N ARG A 272 -6.05 -2.92 8.19
CA ARG A 272 -5.19 -1.73 8.12
C ARG A 272 -6.05 -0.49 7.96
N VAL A 273 -5.64 0.62 8.55
CA VAL A 273 -6.19 1.94 8.24
C VAL A 273 -5.71 2.32 6.85
N ILE A 274 -6.65 2.60 5.95
CA ILE A 274 -6.37 3.00 4.56
C ILE A 274 -6.61 4.50 4.34
N ASP A 275 -7.36 5.13 5.23
CA ASP A 275 -7.62 6.57 5.25
C ASP A 275 -7.89 7.06 6.69
N GLY A 276 -7.47 8.30 6.99
CA GLY A 276 -7.68 8.94 8.30
C GLY A 276 -6.74 8.49 9.44
N ILE A 277 -5.57 7.92 9.14
CA ILE A 277 -4.61 7.47 10.16
C ILE A 277 -4.10 8.60 11.06
N GLU A 278 -4.04 9.84 10.55
CA GLU A 278 -3.67 11.03 11.30
C GLU A 278 -4.60 11.32 12.46
N HIS A 279 -5.88 10.91 12.37
CA HIS A 279 -6.83 11.04 13.47
C HIS A 279 -6.52 10.12 14.65
N LEU A 280 -5.64 9.13 14.45
CA LEU A 280 -5.14 8.23 15.49
C LEU A 280 -3.70 8.59 15.89
N SER A 281 -2.81 8.84 14.93
CA SER A 281 -1.37 9.01 15.20
C SER A 281 -1.00 10.35 15.84
N THR A 282 -1.85 11.36 15.71
CA THR A 282 -1.65 12.69 16.30
C THR A 282 -2.30 12.85 17.67
N LEU A 283 -3.00 11.83 18.19
CA LEU A 283 -3.63 11.87 19.50
C LEU A 283 -2.59 12.08 20.62
N LYS A 284 -3.03 12.73 21.70
CA LYS A 284 -2.21 12.85 22.90
C LYS A 284 -1.87 11.47 23.44
N ARG A 285 -0.68 11.31 23.99
CA ARG A 285 -0.24 10.04 24.58
C ARG A 285 -0.87 9.90 25.96
N GLY A 286 -1.29 8.70 26.33
CA GLY A 286 -1.77 8.44 27.68
C GLY A 286 -0.62 8.49 28.68
N THR A 287 -0.89 9.06 29.84
CA THR A 287 0.10 9.21 30.93
C THR A 287 -0.07 8.17 32.04
N GLY A 288 -1.17 7.40 32.00
CA GLY A 288 -1.45 6.32 32.93
C GLY A 288 -0.71 5.02 32.62
N ALA A 289 -1.08 3.97 33.35
CA ALA A 289 -0.46 2.65 33.21
C ALA A 289 -0.56 2.14 31.77
N ALA A 290 0.55 1.63 31.24
CA ALA A 290 0.66 1.12 29.87
C ALA A 290 0.18 2.10 28.76
N GLY A 291 0.14 3.41 29.03
CA GLY A 291 -0.31 4.46 28.11
C GLY A 291 -1.82 4.63 27.98
N VAL A 292 -2.59 4.13 28.94
CA VAL A 292 -4.01 4.49 29.10
C VAL A 292 -4.10 5.97 29.53
N TYR A 293 -5.15 6.67 29.12
CA TYR A 293 -5.42 8.02 29.63
C TYR A 293 -5.73 8.01 31.14
N GLU A 294 -5.37 9.07 31.85
CA GLU A 294 -5.63 9.14 33.30
C GLU A 294 -7.10 9.40 33.59
N THR A 295 -7.76 10.18 32.74
CA THR A 295 -9.20 10.48 32.88
C THR A 295 -9.95 10.22 31.58
N ARG A 296 -11.24 9.85 31.69
CA ARG A 296 -12.08 9.52 30.53
C ARG A 296 -12.42 10.75 29.67
N GLU A 297 -12.25 11.96 30.20
CA GLU A 297 -12.39 13.20 29.41
C GLU A 297 -11.27 13.38 28.38
N GLU A 298 -10.16 12.66 28.51
CA GLU A 298 -9.07 12.65 27.54
C GLU A 298 -9.31 11.70 26.36
N ASP A 299 -10.19 10.72 26.56
CA ASP A 299 -10.58 9.74 25.55
C ASP A 299 -11.09 10.45 24.28
N THR A 300 -10.86 9.84 23.13
CA THR A 300 -11.50 10.27 21.88
C THR A 300 -12.72 9.39 21.61
N PRO A 301 -13.96 9.92 21.72
CA PRO A 301 -15.17 9.11 21.54
C PRO A 301 -15.32 8.61 20.10
N ILE A 302 -15.80 7.38 19.97
CA ILE A 302 -16.28 6.78 18.72
C ILE A 302 -17.78 7.05 18.65
N THR A 303 -18.20 7.81 17.65
CA THR A 303 -19.61 8.15 17.45
C THR A 303 -20.36 7.07 16.68
N SER A 304 -19.67 6.40 15.75
CA SER A 304 -20.19 5.21 15.08
C SER A 304 -19.09 4.37 14.44
N ALA A 305 -19.25 3.05 14.38
CA ALA A 305 -18.47 2.18 13.51
C ALA A 305 -19.38 1.29 12.67
N ARG A 306 -19.24 1.32 11.34
CA ARG A 306 -20.14 0.63 10.40
C ARG A 306 -19.37 -0.06 9.29
N MET A 307 -19.88 -1.19 8.81
CA MET A 307 -19.38 -1.78 7.57
C MET A 307 -19.73 -0.86 6.38
N GLY A 308 -18.84 -0.73 5.40
CA GLY A 308 -18.98 0.20 4.29
C GLY A 308 -20.20 -0.11 3.43
N ASP A 309 -20.50 -1.38 3.21
CA ASP A 309 -21.69 -1.87 2.51
C ASP A 309 -23.01 -1.58 3.26
N SER A 310 -22.96 -1.41 4.57
CA SER A 310 -24.11 -1.03 5.40
C SER A 310 -24.43 0.46 5.37
N LEU A 311 -23.51 1.30 4.87
CA LEU A 311 -23.74 2.73 4.71
C LEU A 311 -24.71 3.02 3.54
N PRO A 312 -25.48 4.12 3.61
CA PRO A 312 -26.26 4.59 2.47
C PRO A 312 -25.38 4.78 1.24
N GLU A 313 -25.90 4.48 0.05
CA GLU A 313 -25.15 4.47 -1.22
C GLU A 313 -24.27 5.71 -1.42
N GLY A 314 -24.82 6.92 -1.22
CA GLY A 314 -24.07 8.18 -1.35
C GLY A 314 -23.04 8.47 -0.24
N ARG A 315 -22.82 7.54 0.70
CA ARG A 315 -21.81 7.62 1.77
C ARG A 315 -20.89 6.40 1.79
N ARG A 316 -21.04 5.48 0.84
CA ARG A 316 -20.16 4.30 0.79
C ARG A 316 -18.77 4.74 0.33
N PRO A 317 -17.71 4.40 1.08
CA PRO A 317 -16.37 4.64 0.61
C PRO A 317 -16.05 3.71 -0.57
N HIS A 318 -15.38 4.26 -1.58
CA HIS A 318 -14.87 3.50 -2.71
C HIS A 318 -13.36 3.70 -2.77
N PHE A 319 -12.62 2.62 -2.61
CA PHE A 319 -11.16 2.65 -2.61
C PHE A 319 -10.62 1.58 -3.54
N GLU A 320 -9.47 1.86 -4.13
CA GLU A 320 -8.68 0.92 -4.90
C GLU A 320 -7.27 0.84 -4.33
N TYR A 321 -6.64 -0.32 -4.41
CA TYR A 321 -5.22 -0.49 -4.15
C TYR A 321 -4.48 -0.86 -5.43
N LEU A 322 -3.23 -0.42 -5.54
CA LEU A 322 -2.37 -0.82 -6.65
C LEU A 322 -2.02 -2.31 -6.50
N ASP A 323 -2.35 -3.11 -7.51
CA ASP A 323 -2.09 -4.55 -7.55
C ASP A 323 -0.61 -4.81 -7.32
N THR A 324 -0.29 -5.51 -6.24
CA THR A 324 1.10 -5.81 -5.85
C THR A 324 1.78 -6.84 -6.75
N SER A 325 1.02 -7.47 -7.66
CA SER A 325 1.52 -8.31 -8.74
C SER A 325 1.74 -7.54 -10.05
N SER A 326 1.43 -6.25 -10.09
CA SER A 326 1.56 -5.42 -11.29
C SER A 326 2.99 -5.01 -11.62
N LYS A 327 3.20 -4.52 -12.85
CA LYS A 327 4.52 -3.99 -13.25
C LYS A 327 4.80 -2.68 -12.54
N SER A 328 3.77 -1.84 -12.40
CA SER A 328 3.87 -0.55 -11.73
C SER A 328 4.26 -0.70 -10.26
N PHE A 329 3.68 -1.65 -9.52
CA PHE A 329 4.07 -1.89 -8.13
C PHE A 329 5.51 -2.40 -8.00
N ALA A 330 5.95 -3.31 -8.87
CA ALA A 330 7.33 -3.79 -8.86
C ALA A 330 8.34 -2.66 -9.18
N GLN A 331 7.99 -1.75 -10.10
CA GLN A 331 8.82 -0.58 -10.40
C GLN A 331 8.82 0.42 -9.24
N TYR A 332 7.66 0.67 -8.62
CA TYR A 332 7.53 1.48 -7.42
C TYR A 332 8.44 0.95 -6.29
N ALA A 333 8.40 -0.35 -6.01
CA ALA A 333 9.24 -1.01 -5.02
C ALA A 333 10.74 -0.91 -5.36
N HIS A 334 11.09 -1.10 -6.63
CA HIS A 334 12.47 -0.98 -7.08
C HIS A 334 13.02 0.43 -6.86
N ILE A 335 12.26 1.47 -7.22
CA ILE A 335 12.67 2.87 -7.03
C ILE A 335 12.71 3.21 -5.54
N ARG A 336 11.75 2.76 -4.71
CA ARG A 336 11.80 2.98 -3.26
C ARG A 336 13.07 2.42 -2.62
N ALA A 337 13.51 1.23 -3.05
CA ALA A 337 14.74 0.61 -2.56
C ALA A 337 16.02 1.26 -3.13
N ASN A 338 15.94 1.87 -4.31
CA ASN A 338 17.09 2.36 -5.06
C ASN A 338 16.93 3.82 -5.50
N LEU A 339 16.28 4.63 -4.66
CA LEU A 339 15.96 6.01 -5.01
C LEU A 339 17.27 6.75 -5.27
N GLU A 340 17.43 7.24 -6.50
CA GLU A 340 18.61 7.95 -6.93
C GLU A 340 18.19 9.13 -7.81
N ASP A 341 18.46 10.35 -7.33
CA ASP A 341 18.15 11.60 -8.01
C ASP A 341 19.17 12.68 -7.63
N SER A 342 18.89 13.95 -7.94
CA SER A 342 19.81 15.05 -7.61
C SER A 342 20.04 15.24 -6.11
N PHE A 343 19.10 14.77 -5.27
CA PHE A 343 19.19 14.80 -3.82
C PHE A 343 19.79 13.48 -3.28
N TYR A 344 19.27 12.34 -3.72
CA TYR A 344 19.74 11.00 -3.33
C TYR A 344 20.84 10.51 -4.27
N GLN A 345 22.10 10.84 -4.00
CA GLN A 345 23.22 10.39 -4.84
C GLN A 345 23.70 8.97 -4.54
N ILE A 346 23.40 8.45 -3.34
CA ILE A 346 23.78 7.10 -2.90
C ILE A 346 22.50 6.32 -2.59
N PRO A 347 22.08 5.38 -3.46
CA PRO A 347 20.88 4.58 -3.21
C PRO A 347 21.10 3.62 -2.03
N ALA A 348 20.04 3.36 -1.26
CA ALA A 348 20.09 2.47 -0.09
C ALA A 348 20.31 1.00 -0.48
N GLY A 349 19.81 0.58 -1.64
CA GLY A 349 19.93 -0.79 -2.13
C GLY A 349 18.94 -1.78 -1.49
N GLY A 350 17.97 -1.27 -0.71
CA GLY A 350 17.01 -2.09 0.03
C GLY A 350 15.86 -1.27 0.60
N VAL A 351 14.76 -1.95 0.91
CA VAL A 351 13.58 -1.38 1.56
C VAL A 351 13.01 -2.42 2.53
N ASP A 352 12.61 -1.98 3.72
CA ASP A 352 11.85 -2.79 4.67
C ASP A 352 10.41 -2.98 4.15
N ILE A 353 9.79 -4.14 4.41
CA ILE A 353 8.41 -4.43 3.98
C ILE A 353 7.43 -3.37 4.50
N CYS A 354 7.64 -2.90 5.73
CA CYS A 354 6.81 -1.86 6.34
C CYS A 354 7.15 -0.43 5.89
N ASN A 355 8.24 -0.25 5.14
CA ASN A 355 8.59 1.01 4.48
C ASN A 355 8.24 0.99 2.98
N LEU A 356 7.49 -0.02 2.54
CA LEU A 356 6.95 -0.14 1.19
C LEU A 356 5.41 -0.19 1.24
N PRO A 357 4.75 0.94 1.54
CA PRO A 357 3.30 0.96 1.63
C PRO A 357 2.68 0.64 0.28
N VAL A 358 1.60 -0.13 0.28
CA VAL A 358 0.81 -0.36 -0.93
C VAL A 358 0.03 0.92 -1.24
N PRO A 359 0.19 1.51 -2.44
CA PRO A 359 -0.57 2.69 -2.82
C PRO A 359 -2.08 2.41 -2.81
N ILE A 360 -2.84 3.34 -2.21
CA ILE A 360 -4.29 3.31 -2.13
C ILE A 360 -4.80 4.66 -2.66
N ARG A 361 -5.91 4.63 -3.39
CA ARG A 361 -6.61 5.83 -3.87
C ARG A 361 -8.11 5.72 -3.61
N GLU A 362 -8.75 6.86 -3.39
CA GLU A 362 -10.20 6.95 -3.52
C GLU A 362 -10.58 6.73 -4.99
N ALA A 363 -11.59 5.90 -5.22
CA ALA A 363 -12.24 5.76 -6.51
C ALA A 363 -13.49 6.65 -6.53
N GLY A 364 -13.80 7.25 -7.68
CA GLY A 364 -15.07 7.95 -7.85
C GLY A 364 -16.23 6.98 -7.68
N ALA A 365 -17.33 7.43 -7.08
CA ALA A 365 -18.57 6.65 -7.06
C ALA A 365 -19.01 6.38 -8.51
N GLU A 366 -19.16 5.11 -8.88
CA GLU A 366 -19.71 4.69 -10.18
C GLU A 366 -21.22 4.95 -10.29
#